data_AF-A0AAU9EZQ4-F1
#
_entry.id   AF-A0AAU9EZQ4-F1
#
_cell.length_a   1.000
_cell.length_b   1.000
_cell.length_c   1.000
_cell.angle_alpha   90.00
_cell.angle_beta   90.00
_cell.angle_gamma   90.00
#
_symmetry.space_group_name_H-M   'P 1'
#
loop_
_entity.id
_entity.type
_entity.pdbx_description
1 polymer ?
#
loop_
_entity_poly.entity_id
_entity_poly.type
_entity_poly.pdbx_seq_one_letter_code
_entity_poly.pdbx_strand_id
1 'polypeptide(L)'
;MLWVRLVIVLLAVWRVYTDEEDKSEERDNKWKKQLLKNACRNNPDYGRCKGRQAKWFYNKQRNKCEPFIYSGCGGNHNRFHGYKECDEFCRSFHTSN
;
A
#
# COMPACT_ATOMS: atom_id res chain seq x y z
N MET A 1 -11.38 48.72 9.39
CA MET A 1 -12.38 48.03 8.53
C MET A 1 -11.79 47.43 7.25
N LEU A 2 -10.88 48.10 6.53
CA LEU A 2 -10.16 47.49 5.39
C LEU A 2 -9.19 46.35 5.77
N TRP A 3 -8.47 46.47 6.89
CA TRP A 3 -7.54 45.42 7.33
C TRP A 3 -8.26 44.09 7.64
N VAL A 4 -9.49 44.15 8.17
CA VAL A 4 -10.35 42.96 8.37
C VAL A 4 -10.69 42.31 7.03
N ARG A 5 -10.98 43.10 5.98
CA ARG A 5 -11.20 42.58 4.62
C ARG A 5 -9.93 41.97 4.02
N LEU A 6 -8.76 42.57 4.24
CA LEU A 6 -7.48 42.01 3.79
C LEU A 6 -7.16 40.69 4.50
N VAL A 7 -7.38 40.60 5.82
CA VAL A 7 -7.21 39.36 6.59
C VAL A 7 -8.17 38.26 6.10
N ILE A 8 -9.44 38.60 5.85
CA ILE A 8 -10.43 37.65 5.31
C ILE A 8 -10.00 37.13 3.93
N VAL A 9 -9.53 38.01 3.05
CA VAL A 9 -9.04 37.64 1.71
C VAL A 9 -7.80 36.75 1.82
N LEU A 10 -6.85 37.09 2.69
CA LEU A 10 -5.64 36.29 2.91
C LEU A 10 -5.95 34.90 3.48
N LEU A 11 -6.87 34.80 4.46
CA LEU A 11 -7.32 33.52 5.00
C LEU A 11 -8.08 32.68 3.96
N ALA A 12 -8.88 33.30 3.10
CA ALA A 12 -9.59 32.61 2.02
C ALA A 12 -8.61 32.11 0.94
N VAL A 13 -7.65 32.93 0.53
CA VAL A 13 -6.58 32.54 -0.42
C VAL A 13 -5.72 31.44 0.17
N TRP A 14 -5.33 31.54 1.45
CA TRP A 14 -4.59 30.50 2.16
C TRP A 14 -5.39 29.20 2.29
N ARG A 15 -6.70 29.29 2.55
CA ARG A 15 -7.61 28.14 2.60
C ARG A 15 -7.75 27.44 1.24
N VAL A 16 -7.81 28.20 0.14
CA VAL A 16 -7.85 27.64 -1.22
C VAL A 16 -6.51 27.00 -1.60
N TYR A 17 -5.39 27.63 -1.25
CA TYR A 17 -4.04 27.10 -1.51
C TYR A 17 -3.75 25.78 -0.77
N THR A 18 -4.26 25.63 0.46
CA THR A 18 -4.05 24.42 1.29
C THR A 18 -4.91 23.22 0.86
N ASP A 19 -5.94 23.42 0.03
CA ASP A 19 -6.92 22.38 -0.34
C ASP A 19 -6.46 21.42 -1.47
N GLU A 20 -5.40 21.75 -2.22
CA GLU A 20 -4.90 20.96 -3.37
C GLU A 20 -3.79 19.95 -3.01
N GLU A 21 -2.93 20.25 -2.03
CA GLU A 21 -1.84 19.35 -1.62
C GLU A 21 -2.35 18.18 -0.74
N ASP A 22 -3.27 18.43 0.19
CA ASP A 22 -3.79 17.43 1.14
C ASP A 22 -4.58 16.28 0.46
N LYS A 23 -5.32 16.57 -0.61
CA LYS A 23 -6.14 15.55 -1.31
C LYS A 23 -5.29 14.53 -2.08
N SER A 24 -4.08 14.90 -2.48
CA SER A 24 -3.17 14.01 -3.21
C SER A 24 -2.59 12.95 -2.27
N GLU A 25 -2.17 13.38 -1.08
CA GLU A 25 -1.58 12.53 -0.05
C GLU A 25 -2.62 11.57 0.55
N GLU A 26 -3.87 12.01 0.73
CA GLU A 26 -4.98 11.13 1.13
C GLU A 26 -5.27 10.04 0.10
N ARG A 27 -5.26 10.35 -1.20
CA ARG A 27 -5.45 9.34 -2.25
C ARG A 27 -4.29 8.35 -2.26
N ASP A 28 -3.07 8.82 -2.14
CA ASP A 28 -1.89 7.97 -2.13
C ASP A 28 -1.86 7.06 -0.90
N ASN A 29 -2.27 7.58 0.26
CA ASN A 29 -2.44 6.82 1.50
C ASN A 29 -3.54 5.76 1.37
N LYS A 30 -4.65 6.08 0.69
CA LYS A 30 -5.73 5.13 0.41
C LYS A 30 -5.26 3.98 -0.48
N TRP A 31 -4.59 4.28 -1.59
CA TRP A 31 -4.08 3.25 -2.51
C TRP A 31 -2.98 2.41 -1.87
N LYS A 32 -2.05 3.01 -1.12
CA LYS A 32 -1.04 2.28 -0.34
C LYS A 32 -1.69 1.29 0.64
N LYS A 33 -2.71 1.73 1.40
CA LYS A 33 -3.42 0.85 2.35
C LYS A 33 -4.13 -0.31 1.64
N GLN A 34 -4.72 -0.06 0.47
CA GLN A 34 -5.35 -1.11 -0.32
C GLN A 34 -4.33 -2.10 -0.89
N LEU A 35 -3.19 -1.61 -1.40
CA LEU A 35 -2.11 -2.45 -1.91
C LEU A 35 -1.53 -3.33 -0.79
N LEU A 36 -1.28 -2.75 0.38
CA LEU A 36 -0.79 -3.47 1.56
C LEU A 36 -1.74 -4.60 1.97
N LYS A 37 -3.05 -4.34 2.01
CA LYS A 37 -4.06 -5.37 2.26
C LYS A 37 -3.98 -6.49 1.21
N ASN A 38 -3.89 -6.16 -0.06
CA ASN A 38 -3.90 -7.15 -1.13
C ASN A 38 -2.64 -8.02 -1.17
N ALA A 39 -1.48 -7.45 -0.83
CA ALA A 39 -0.19 -8.12 -0.89
C ALA A 39 0.23 -8.80 0.42
N CYS A 40 -0.25 -8.35 1.59
CA CYS A 40 0.17 -8.92 2.87
C CYS A 40 -0.94 -9.70 3.59
N ARG A 41 -2.23 -9.45 3.30
CA ARG A 41 -3.34 -10.13 4.00
C ARG A 41 -3.81 -11.41 3.31
N ASN A 42 -3.64 -11.50 1.99
CA ASN A 42 -4.12 -12.64 1.21
C ASN A 42 -3.26 -13.88 1.45
N ASN A 43 -3.83 -15.06 1.28
CA ASN A 43 -3.06 -16.30 1.29
C ASN A 43 -2.24 -16.42 0.00
N PRO A 44 -1.13 -17.18 -0.03
CA PRO A 44 -0.42 -17.42 -1.29
C PRO A 44 -1.33 -18.12 -2.29
N ASP A 45 -1.23 -17.74 -3.56
CA ASP A 45 -2.01 -18.34 -4.65
C ASP A 45 -1.06 -18.89 -5.71
N TYR A 46 -1.16 -20.21 -5.92
CA TYR A 46 -0.38 -20.93 -6.93
C TYR A 46 -0.64 -20.38 -8.32
N GLY A 47 -1.84 -19.90 -8.64
CA GLY A 47 -2.23 -19.49 -9.99
C GLY A 47 -2.83 -20.64 -10.81
N ARG A 48 -3.02 -20.40 -12.12
CA ARG A 48 -3.76 -21.32 -13.02
C ARG A 48 -2.91 -21.96 -14.12
N CYS A 49 -1.62 -21.64 -14.16
CA CYS A 49 -0.68 -22.19 -15.12
C CYS A 49 -0.01 -23.47 -14.59
N LYS A 50 0.97 -24.00 -15.33
CA LYS A 50 1.72 -25.23 -14.97
C LYS A 50 3.23 -25.02 -14.75
N GLY A 51 3.67 -23.76 -14.68
CA GLY A 51 5.05 -23.43 -14.37
C GLY A 51 5.39 -23.71 -12.90
N ARG A 52 6.68 -23.65 -12.55
CA ARG A 52 7.15 -23.78 -11.16
C ARG A 52 8.19 -22.70 -10.88
N GLN A 53 7.72 -21.57 -10.39
CA GLN A 53 8.57 -20.42 -10.07
C GLN A 53 8.67 -20.29 -8.55
N ALA A 54 9.89 -20.32 -8.01
CA ALA A 54 10.12 -20.02 -6.61
C ALA A 54 9.85 -18.53 -6.35
N LYS A 55 8.97 -18.25 -5.39
CA LYS A 55 8.57 -16.90 -4.97
C LYS A 55 8.45 -16.85 -3.46
N TRP A 56 8.28 -15.65 -2.93
CA TRP A 56 8.07 -15.41 -1.50
C TRP A 56 6.67 -14.85 -1.27
N PHE A 57 6.02 -15.27 -0.20
CA PHE A 57 4.75 -14.69 0.25
C PHE A 57 4.86 -14.36 1.74
N TYR A 58 4.06 -13.41 2.18
CA TYR A 58 3.95 -13.04 3.56
C TYR A 58 2.93 -13.94 4.28
N ASN A 59 3.38 -14.67 5.28
CA ASN A 59 2.54 -15.51 6.12
C ASN A 59 2.06 -14.71 7.35
N LYS A 60 0.84 -14.17 7.29
CA LYS A 60 0.21 -13.41 8.38
C LYS A 60 -0.04 -14.19 9.67
N GLN A 61 -0.07 -15.52 9.62
CA GLN A 61 -0.24 -16.32 10.85
C GLN A 61 1.08 -16.45 11.61
N ARG A 62 2.20 -16.45 10.87
CA ARG A 62 3.55 -16.59 11.42
C ARG A 62 4.32 -15.26 11.45
N ASN A 63 3.71 -14.19 10.97
CA ASN A 63 4.29 -12.85 10.88
C ASN A 63 5.66 -12.83 10.18
N LYS A 64 5.81 -13.59 9.09
CA LYS A 64 7.08 -13.69 8.37
C LYS A 64 6.90 -14.06 6.90
N CYS A 65 7.90 -13.75 6.09
CA CYS A 65 7.95 -14.15 4.68
C CYS A 65 8.46 -15.59 4.53
N GLU A 66 7.76 -16.37 3.70
CA GLU A 66 8.05 -17.78 3.44
C GLU A 66 8.09 -18.08 1.94
N PRO A 67 8.88 -19.06 1.49
CA PRO A 67 8.92 -19.45 0.09
C PRO A 67 7.65 -20.23 -0.29
N PHE A 68 7.20 -20.05 -1.54
CA PHE A 68 6.15 -20.86 -2.17
C PHE A 68 6.39 -21.00 -3.68
N ILE A 69 5.61 -21.86 -4.32
CA ILE A 69 5.66 -22.05 -5.77
C ILE A 69 4.51 -21.28 -6.43
N TYR A 70 4.85 -20.48 -7.42
CA TYR A 70 3.90 -19.81 -8.32
C TYR A 70 3.93 -20.45 -9.70
N SER A 71 2.75 -20.63 -10.28
CA SER A 71 2.55 -21.31 -11.55
C SER A 71 2.96 -20.50 -12.78
N GLY A 72 3.19 -19.19 -12.61
CA GLY A 72 3.59 -18.27 -13.69
C GLY A 72 2.47 -17.39 -14.27
N CYS A 73 1.20 -17.64 -13.95
CA CYS A 73 0.09 -16.76 -14.36
C CYS A 73 -1.05 -16.71 -13.32
N GLY A 74 -1.77 -15.60 -13.29
CA GLY A 74 -2.86 -15.35 -12.35
C GLY A 74 -2.38 -15.19 -10.91
N GLY A 75 -3.11 -15.79 -9.98
CA GLY A 75 -2.84 -15.68 -8.57
C GLY A 75 -3.20 -14.30 -8.00
N ASN A 76 -2.55 -13.93 -6.90
CA ASN A 76 -2.74 -12.63 -6.25
C ASN A 76 -1.40 -11.89 -6.02
N HIS A 77 -1.47 -10.76 -5.31
CA HIS A 77 -0.34 -9.85 -5.08
C HIS A 77 0.55 -10.25 -3.90
N ASN A 78 0.19 -11.27 -3.11
CA ASN A 78 1.07 -11.80 -2.06
C ASN A 78 2.14 -12.71 -2.68
N ARG A 79 3.02 -12.10 -3.48
CA ARG A 79 4.03 -12.77 -4.28
C ARG A 79 5.17 -11.81 -4.60
N PHE A 80 6.34 -12.09 -4.03
CA PHE A 80 7.55 -11.31 -4.15
C PHE A 80 8.68 -12.13 -4.76
N HIS A 81 9.67 -11.47 -5.33
CA HIS A 81 10.84 -12.12 -5.92
C HIS A 81 11.88 -12.50 -4.86
N GLY A 82 11.93 -11.79 -3.73
CA GLY A 82 12.87 -12.07 -2.66
C GLY A 82 12.27 -11.95 -1.25
N TYR A 83 12.97 -12.55 -0.29
CA TYR A 83 12.64 -12.42 1.13
C TYR A 83 12.64 -10.95 1.57
N LYS A 84 13.71 -10.22 1.25
CA LYS A 84 13.90 -8.82 1.68
C LYS A 84 12.79 -7.91 1.15
N GLU A 85 12.42 -8.07 -0.11
CA GLU A 85 11.32 -7.33 -0.74
C GLU A 85 10.00 -7.59 -0.01
N CYS A 86 9.67 -8.87 0.25
CA CYS A 86 8.48 -9.25 1.00
C CYS A 86 8.48 -8.67 2.43
N ASP A 87 9.62 -8.78 3.12
CA ASP A 87 9.78 -8.36 4.51
C ASP A 87 9.62 -6.85 4.63
N GLU A 88 10.36 -6.08 3.84
CA GLU A 88 10.28 -4.61 3.82
C GLU A 88 8.88 -4.11 3.45
N PHE A 89 8.24 -4.75 2.45
CA PHE A 89 6.91 -4.36 2.00
C PHE A 89 5.83 -4.63 3.07
N CYS A 90 5.87 -5.79 3.73
CA CYS A 90 4.85 -6.19 4.69
C CYS A 90 5.19 -5.87 6.16
N ARG A 91 6.38 -5.34 6.47
CA ARG A 91 6.78 -4.97 7.85
C ARG A 91 5.79 -4.00 8.50
N SER A 92 5.29 -3.03 7.75
CA SER A 92 4.33 -2.01 8.22
C SER A 92 2.89 -2.52 8.30
N PHE A 93 2.59 -3.72 7.78
CA PHE A 93 1.26 -4.32 7.91
C PHE A 93 0.88 -4.58 9.38
N HIS A 94 1.87 -4.80 10.25
CA HIS A 94 1.67 -5.04 11.68
C HIS A 94 1.15 -3.85 12.47
N THR A 95 1.50 -2.63 12.08
CA THR A 95 1.16 -1.42 12.85
C THR A 95 -0.24 -0.89 12.55
N SER A 96 -0.98 -1.58 11.68
CA SER A 96 -2.31 -1.18 11.18
C SER A 96 -3.45 -2.09 11.66
N ASN A 97 -3.20 -2.98 12.63
CA ASN A 97 -4.18 -3.91 13.17
C ASN A 97 -4.55 -3.57 14.61
#